data_AF-A0A1H7N9C9-F1
#
_entry.id   AF-A0A1H7N9C9-F1
#
_cell.length_a   1.000
_cell.length_b   1.000
_cell.length_c   1.000
_cell.angle_alpha   90.00
_cell.angle_beta   90.00
_cell.angle_gamma   90.00
#
_symmetry.space_group_name_H-M   'P 1'
#
loop_
_entity.id
_entity.type
_entity.pdbx_description
1 polymer ?
#
loop_
_entity_poly.entity_id
_entity_poly.type
_entity_poly.pdbx_seq_one_letter_code
_entity_poly.pdbx_strand_id
1 'polypeptide(L)' 'MKGPVTTESLRRSIETSPPMDLGGYTLAFRPDNRNGSSFGDITMLASGGKFAQ' A
#
# COMPACT_ATOMS: atom_id res chain seq x y z
N MET A 1 -1.72 -14.51 -15.81
CA MET A 1 -1.72 -13.65 -17.01
C MET A 1 -0.66 -14.18 -17.97
N LYS A 2 -1.01 -14.46 -19.23
CA LYS A 2 -0.04 -14.88 -20.25
C LYS A 2 0.05 -13.76 -21.30
N GLY A 3 1.22 -13.12 -21.39
CA GLY A 3 1.51 -11.99 -22.27
C GLY A 3 2.83 -11.31 -21.85
N PRO A 4 3.42 -10.46 -22.70
CA PRO A 4 4.64 -9.73 -22.34
C PRO A 4 4.39 -8.84 -21.13
N VAL A 5 5.35 -8.79 -20.20
CA VAL A 5 5.30 -7.81 -19.11
C VAL A 5 5.62 -6.43 -19.70
N THR A 6 4.58 -5.62 -19.84
CA THR A 6 4.65 -4.20 -20.21
C THR A 6 4.22 -3.33 -19.04
N THR A 7 4.62 -2.05 -19.04
CA THR A 7 4.15 -1.07 -18.06
C THR A 7 2.64 -1.10 -17.90
N GLU A 8 1.92 -1.24 -19.01
CA GLU A 8 0.47 -1.18 -19.00
C GLU A 8 -0.20 -2.46 -18.53
N SER A 9 0.41 -3.62 -18.82
CA SER A 9 0.00 -4.88 -18.21
C SER A 9 0.23 -4.89 -16.70
N LEU A 10 1.34 -4.30 -16.23
CA LEU A 10 1.68 -4.21 -14.82
C LEU A 10 0.73 -3.25 -14.09
N ARG A 11 0.49 -2.06 -14.65
CA ARG A 11 -0.46 -1.08 -14.12
C ARG A 11 -1.85 -1.71 -13.95
N ARG A 12 -2.36 -2.35 -15.00
CA ARG A 12 -3.66 -3.03 -14.96
C ARG A 12 -3.70 -4.14 -13.91
N SER A 13 -2.63 -4.91 -13.79
CA SER A 13 -2.51 -5.98 -12.80
C SER A 13 -2.61 -5.44 -11.37
N ILE A 14 -1.93 -4.33 -11.09
CA ILE A 14 -1.91 -3.70 -9.77
C ILE A 14 -3.25 -3.02 -9.45
N GLU A 15 -3.85 -2.30 -10.40
CA GLU A 15 -5.13 -1.60 -10.20
C GLU A 15 -6.35 -2.54 -10.10
N THR A 16 -6.20 -3.81 -10.49
CA THR A 16 -7.27 -4.83 -10.46
C THR A 16 -7.00 -5.96 -9.47
N SER A 17 -5.85 -5.94 -8.79
CA SER A 17 -5.56 -6.94 -7.77
C SER A 17 -6.47 -6.74 -6.55
N PRO A 18 -6.87 -7.83 -5.87
CA PRO A 18 -7.55 -7.70 -4.59
C PRO A 18 -6.66 -6.97 -3.57
N PRO A 19 -7.25 -6.40 -2.50
CA PRO A 19 -6.48 -5.83 -1.41
C PRO A 19 -5.44 -6.81 -0.88
N MET A 20 -4.23 -6.31 -0.68
CA MET A 20 -3.09 -7.06 -0.18
C MET A 20 -2.82 -6.68 1.27
N ASP A 21 -2.71 -7.67 2.15
CA ASP A 21 -2.23 -7.47 3.50
C ASP A 21 -0.72 -7.67 3.56
N LEU A 22 0.00 -6.63 4.00
CA LEU A 22 1.45 -6.62 4.20
C LEU A 22 1.81 -6.73 5.68
N GLY A 23 1.14 -7.61 6.41
CA GLY A 23 1.41 -7.85 7.83
C GLY A 23 0.75 -6.81 8.75
N GLY A 24 -0.52 -6.52 8.53
CA GLY A 24 -1.31 -5.52 9.26
C GLY A 24 -1.47 -4.19 8.52
N TYR A 25 -0.85 -4.06 7.33
CA TYR A 25 -0.95 -2.89 6.47
C TYR A 25 -1.65 -3.27 5.17
N THR A 26 -2.89 -2.81 5.01
CA THR A 26 -3.69 -3.10 3.80
C THR A 26 -3.33 -2.13 2.68
N LEU A 27 -3.05 -2.69 1.50
CA LEU A 27 -2.85 -1.96 0.25
C LEU A 27 -3.92 -2.34 -0.78
N ALA A 28 -4.49 -1.33 -1.44
CA ALA A 28 -5.35 -1.54 -2.60
C ALA A 28 -5.21 -0.36 -3.57
N PHE A 29 -4.76 -0.63 -4.80
CA PHE A 29 -4.69 0.36 -5.87
C PHE A 29 -5.90 0.24 -6.78
N ARG A 30 -6.40 1.36 -7.29
CA ARG A 30 -7.54 1.41 -8.21
C ARG A 30 -7.25 2.39 -9.36
N PRO A 31 -7.91 2.25 -10.52
CA PRO A 31 -7.72 3.18 -11.63
C PRO A 31 -8.02 4.64 -11.27
N ASP A 32 -8.95 4.85 -10.34
CA ASP A 32 -9.38 6.15 -9.83
C ASP A 32 -8.65 6.58 -8.54
N ASN A 33 -7.90 5.68 -7.90
CA ASN A 33 -7.13 5.97 -6.70
C ASN A 33 -5.78 5.25 -6.71
N ARG A 34 -4.72 6.04 -6.94
CA ARG A 34 -3.34 5.57 -6.92
C ARG A 34 -2.68 5.63 -5.54
N ASN A 35 -3.37 6.16 -4.53
CA ASN A 35 -2.94 6.10 -3.14
C ASN A 35 -3.43 4.78 -2.53
N GLY A 36 -2.53 3.80 -2.44
CA GLY A 36 -2.86 2.43 -2.06
C GLY A 36 -3.30 2.24 -0.60
N SER A 37 -3.10 3.24 0.25
CA SER A 37 -3.50 3.24 1.66
C SER A 37 -3.71 4.67 2.14
N SER A 38 -4.58 4.83 3.13
CA SER A 38 -4.79 6.07 3.88
C SER A 38 -4.30 5.95 5.33
N PHE A 39 -3.52 4.91 5.65
CA PHE A 39 -2.96 4.73 6.98
C PHE A 39 -1.99 5.89 7.29
N GLY A 40 -2.22 6.53 8.42
CA GLY A 40 -1.33 7.53 9.00
C GLY A 40 -1.17 7.23 10.49
N ASP A 41 0.03 7.43 10.99
CA ASP A 41 0.38 7.24 12.40
C ASP A 41 0.97 8.53 12.96
N ILE A 42 0.60 8.87 14.19
CA ILE A 42 1.16 10.01 14.93
C ILE A 42 1.79 9.42 16.17
N THR A 43 3.12 9.43 16.23
CA THR A 43 3.86 8.91 17.39
C THR A 43 4.42 10.04 18.23
N MET A 44 4.52 9.81 19.54
CA MET A 44 5.15 10.73 20.48
C MET A 44 6.50 10.20 20.95
N LEU A 45 7.42 11.10 21.26
CA LEU A 45 8.66 10.75 21.94
C LEU A 45 8.42 10.75 23.46
N ALA A 46 8.55 9.58 24.07
CA ALA A 46 8.58 9.42 25.52
C ALA A 46 9.98 9.68 26.08
N SER A 47 10.06 9.90 27.40
CA SER A 47 11.34 10.04 28.10
C SER A 47 12.26 8.84 27.84
N GLY A 48 13.54 9.09 27.59
CA GLY A 48 14.51 8.05 27.23
C GLY A 48 14.53 7.68 25.75
N GLY A 49 13.92 8.50 24.88
CA GLY A 49 14.01 8.35 23.42
C GLY A 49 13.19 7.20 22.85
N LYS A 50 12.21 6.70 23.62
CA LYS A 50 11.29 5.66 23.17
C LYS A 50 10.11 6.28 22.43
N PHE A 51 9.62 5.58 21.42
CA PHE A 51 8.34 5.92 20.81
C PHE A 51 7.20 5.46 21.70
N ALA A 52 6.22 6.33 21.91
CA ALA A 52 4.90 5.99 22.41
C ALA A 52 3.96 5.97 21.20
N GLN A 53 3.62 4.76 20.76
CA GLN A 53 2.50 4.50 19.86
C GLN A 53 1.23 4.27 20.69
#